data_AF-A0A922Z6Q2-F1
#
_entry.id   AF-A0A922Z6Q2-F1
#
_cell.length_a   1.000
_cell.length_b   1.000
_cell.length_c   1.000
_cell.angle_alpha   90.00
_cell.angle_beta   90.00
_cell.angle_gamma   90.00
#
_symmetry.space_group_name_H-M   'P 1'
#
loop_
_entity.id
_entity.type
_entity.pdbx_description
1 polymer ?
#
loop_
_entity_poly.entity_id
_entity_poly.type
_entity_poly.pdbx_seq_one_letter_code
_entity_poly.pdbx_strand_id
1 'polypeptide(L)' 'MLAALLLTAQAQTQPPAQLNWQTFEQIKTHASLQGNDTVFQSLDWRTRIFDGLIAGSKADKPVLLWMYFGDPRGHC' A
#
# COMPACT_ATOMS: atom_id res chain seq x y z
N MET A 1 -11.31 -1.65 38.33
CA MET A 1 -10.58 -0.57 37.61
C MET A 1 -11.16 -0.49 36.21
N LEU A 2 -12.02 0.50 35.93
CA LEU A 2 -12.52 0.76 34.58
C LEU A 2 -11.48 1.59 33.82
N ALA A 3 -10.80 0.99 32.85
CA ALA A 3 -9.97 1.72 31.89
C ALA A 3 -10.86 2.17 30.74
N ALA A 4 -11.14 3.47 30.66
CA ALA A 4 -11.86 4.08 29.55
C ALA A 4 -10.97 4.09 28.30
N LEU A 5 -11.34 3.31 27.28
CA LEU A 5 -10.78 3.44 25.94
C LEU A 5 -11.28 4.76 25.32
N LEU A 6 -10.42 5.77 25.30
CA LEU A 6 -10.57 6.94 24.44
C LEU A 6 -10.31 6.48 22.99
N LEU A 7 -11.37 6.07 22.29
CA LEU A 7 -11.34 5.95 20.83
C LEU A 7 -11.19 7.35 20.26
N THR A 8 -9.97 7.75 19.94
CA THR A 8 -9.71 8.93 19.11
C THR A 8 -10.27 8.65 17.73
N ALA A 9 -11.48 9.16 17.46
CA ALA A 9 -12.03 9.20 16.12
C ALA A 9 -11.12 10.08 15.26
N GLN A 10 -10.21 9.47 14.50
CA GLN A 10 -9.51 10.16 13.43
C GLN A 10 -10.55 10.46 12.36
N ALA A 11 -11.01 11.72 12.29
CA ALA A 11 -11.79 12.20 11.18
C ALA A 11 -10.95 11.99 9.91
N GLN A 12 -11.39 11.09 9.02
CA GLN A 12 -10.81 10.97 7.69
C GLN A 12 -11.13 12.27 6.94
N THR A 13 -10.16 13.18 6.88
CA THR A 13 -10.22 14.35 6.01
C THR A 13 -10.27 13.85 4.57
N GLN A 14 -11.47 13.89 3.98
CA GLN A 14 -11.59 13.61 2.55
C GLN A 14 -10.85 14.69 1.76
N PRO A 15 -10.06 14.32 0.75
CA PRO A 15 -9.39 15.30 -0.09
C PRO A 15 -10.42 16.16 -0.84
N PRO A 16 -10.06 17.39 -1.24
CA PRO A 16 -10.92 18.23 -2.06
C PRO A 16 -11.36 17.52 -3.36
N ALA A 17 -12.63 17.70 -3.73
CA ALA A 17 -13.20 17.03 -4.92
C ALA A 17 -12.71 17.60 -6.26
N GLN A 18 -12.11 18.78 -6.29
CA GLN A 18 -11.64 19.44 -7.52
C GLN A 18 -10.15 19.71 -7.43
N LEU A 19 -9.42 19.37 -8.50
CA LEU A 19 -8.02 19.73 -8.69
C LEU A 19 -7.90 21.11 -9.34
N ASN A 20 -7.40 22.09 -8.58
CA ASN A 20 -7.09 23.44 -9.04
C ASN A 20 -5.89 23.99 -8.25
N TRP A 21 -5.45 25.21 -8.56
CA TRP A 21 -4.27 25.81 -7.92
C TRP A 21 -4.41 25.97 -6.40
N GLN A 22 -5.63 26.14 -5.89
CA GLN A 22 -5.90 26.29 -4.45
C GLN A 22 -5.91 24.94 -3.72
N THR A 23 -6.33 23.87 -4.39
CA THR A 23 -6.47 22.53 -3.78
C THR A 23 -5.30 21.59 -4.09
N PHE A 24 -4.39 21.99 -4.98
CA PHE A 24 -3.30 21.18 -5.48
C PHE A 24 -2.48 20.51 -4.36
N GLU A 25 -1.97 21.29 -3.39
CA GLU A 25 -1.13 20.72 -2.34
C GLU A 25 -1.88 19.71 -1.47
N GLN A 26 -3.17 19.92 -1.19
CA GLN A 26 -3.98 18.97 -0.41
C GLN A 26 -4.17 17.65 -1.15
N ILE A 27 -4.46 17.73 -2.44
CA ILE A 27 -4.62 16.54 -3.30
C ILE A 27 -3.28 15.83 -3.48
N LYS A 28 -2.19 16.58 -3.70
CA LYS A 28 -0.84 16.03 -3.79
C LYS A 28 -0.46 15.31 -2.50
N THR A 29 -0.67 15.90 -1.33
CA THR A 29 -0.40 15.24 -0.04
C THR A 29 -1.23 13.97 0.11
N HIS A 30 -2.50 13.98 -0.26
CA HIS A 30 -3.36 12.80 -0.20
C HIS A 30 -2.92 11.68 -1.15
N ALA A 31 -2.53 12.02 -2.38
CA ALA A 31 -2.15 11.06 -3.42
C ALA A 31 -0.67 10.65 -3.39
N SER A 32 0.15 11.30 -2.57
CA SER A 32 1.56 10.94 -2.42
C SER A 32 1.71 9.62 -1.67
N LEU A 33 2.71 8.84 -2.06
CA LEU A 33 3.04 7.58 -1.38
C LEU A 33 3.28 7.83 0.11
N GLN A 34 2.59 7.04 0.94
CA GLN A 34 2.78 6.94 2.37
C GLN A 34 3.73 5.78 2.69
N GLY A 35 4.26 5.74 3.91
CA GLY A 35 5.28 4.75 4.29
C GLY A 35 4.83 3.29 4.16
N ASN A 36 3.53 3.01 4.25
CA ASN A 36 2.95 1.69 4.04
C ASN A 36 2.75 1.34 2.55
N ASP A 37 2.67 2.33 1.66
CA ASP A 37 2.47 2.10 0.22
C ASP A 37 3.71 1.47 -0.43
N THR A 38 4.88 1.55 0.21
CA THR A 38 6.14 0.98 -0.28
C THR A 38 6.50 -0.35 0.39
N VAL A 39 5.62 -0.95 1.19
CA VAL A 39 5.88 -2.24 1.87
C VAL A 39 6.29 -3.34 0.90
N PHE A 40 5.77 -3.30 -0.33
CA PHE A 40 6.15 -4.24 -1.38
C PHE A 40 7.66 -4.25 -1.67
N GLN A 41 8.39 -3.16 -1.43
CA GLN A 41 9.84 -3.08 -1.60
C GLN A 41 10.62 -3.90 -0.56
N SER A 42 10.01 -4.16 0.60
CA SER A 42 10.62 -4.96 1.68
C SER A 42 10.45 -6.48 1.48
N LEU A 43 9.66 -6.89 0.50
CA LEU A 43 9.41 -8.31 0.24
C LEU A 43 10.65 -8.96 -0.40
N ASP A 44 10.95 -10.18 0.04
CA ASP A 44 11.99 -11.03 -0.57
C ASP A 44 11.48 -11.61 -1.91
N TRP A 45 11.50 -10.77 -2.95
CA TRP A 45 11.06 -11.13 -4.29
C TRP A 45 11.92 -12.26 -4.87
N ARG A 46 11.26 -13.31 -5.35
CA ARG A 46 11.92 -14.39 -6.07
C ARG A 46 12.05 -14.05 -7.55
N THR A 47 13.21 -14.36 -8.12
CA THR A 47 13.47 -14.15 -9.57
C THR A 47 12.56 -15.00 -10.45
N ARG A 48 12.22 -16.22 -10.01
CA ARG A 48 11.37 -17.15 -10.76
C ARG A 48 10.08 -17.42 -9.99
N ILE A 49 8.98 -17.51 -10.73
CA ILE A 49 7.64 -17.81 -10.16
C ILE A 49 7.67 -19.12 -9.37
N PHE A 50 8.31 -20.16 -9.91
CA PHE A 50 8.35 -21.49 -9.28
C PHE A 50 9.03 -21.49 -7.92
N ASP A 51 10.08 -20.68 -7.73
CA ASP A 51 10.76 -20.56 -6.44
C ASP A 51 9.84 -19.92 -5.39
N GLY A 52 9.02 -18.94 -5.80
CA GLY A 52 7.98 -18.35 -4.96
C GLY A 52 6.90 -19.35 -4.56
N LEU A 53 6.43 -20.17 -5.51
CA LEU A 53 5.43 -21.21 -5.26
C LEU A 53 5.92 -22.26 -4.25
N ILE A 54 7.14 -22.77 -4.43
CA ILE A 54 7.74 -23.73 -3.49
C ILE A 54 7.87 -23.11 -2.09
N ALA A 55 8.37 -21.87 -2.00
CA ALA A 55 8.55 -21.20 -0.72
C ALA A 55 7.22 -20.97 0.01
N GLY A 56 6.19 -20.50 -0.70
CA GLY A 56 4.84 -20.31 -0.14
C GLY A 56 4.22 -21.62 0.33
N SER A 57 4.32 -22.68 -0.48
CA SER A 57 3.85 -24.01 -0.13
C SER A 57 4.52 -24.57 1.12
N LYS A 58 5.85 -24.46 1.24
CA LYS A 58 6.60 -24.88 2.44
C LYS A 58 6.21 -24.12 3.70
N ALA A 59 5.81 -22.86 3.54
CA ALA A 59 5.40 -22.00 4.65
C ALA A 59 3.92 -22.13 5.02
N ASP A 60 3.18 -23.05 4.37
CA ASP A 60 1.72 -23.20 4.50
C ASP A 60 0.96 -21.87 4.28
N LYS A 61 1.41 -21.08 3.30
CA LYS A 61 0.80 -19.81 2.95
C LYS A 61 0.01 -19.91 1.66
N PRO A 62 -1.19 -19.29 1.58
CA PRO A 62 -1.91 -19.19 0.32
C PRO A 62 -1.10 -18.39 -0.71
N VAL A 63 -1.12 -18.85 -1.96
CA VAL A 63 -0.47 -18.15 -3.07
C VAL A 63 -1.45 -17.13 -3.66
N LEU A 64 -1.10 -15.85 -3.58
CA LEU A 64 -1.73 -14.80 -4.37
C LEU A 64 -0.87 -14.54 -5.61
N LEU A 65 -1.39 -14.86 -6.79
CA LEU A 65 -0.78 -14.46 -8.05
C LEU A 65 -1.27 -13.07 -8.42
N TRP A 66 -0.41 -12.06 -8.26
CA TRP A 66 -0.69 -10.70 -8.74
C TRP A 66 0.08 -10.46 -10.03
N MET A 67 -0.63 -10.48 -11.16
CA MET A 67 -0.07 -10.12 -12.47
C MET A 67 -0.26 -8.61 -12.67
N TYR A 68 0.85 -7.87 -12.65
CA TYR A 68 0.88 -6.44 -12.97
C TYR A 68 1.50 -6.26 -14.35
N PHE A 69 0.77 -5.59 -15.25
CA PHE A 69 1.26 -5.24 -16.58
C PHE A 69 1.86 -3.82 -16.53
N GLY A 70 3.16 -3.72 -16.29
CA GLY A 70 3.91 -2.46 -16.19
C GLY A 70 5.10 -2.59 -15.22
N ASP A 71 6.01 -1.60 -15.19
CA ASP A 71 7.01 -1.52 -14.12
C ASP A 71 6.39 -0.80 -12.91
N PRO A 72 6.29 -1.42 -11.72
CA PRO A 72 5.74 -0.76 -10.53
C PRO A 72 6.60 0.43 -10.04
N ARG A 73 7.82 0.61 -10.57
CA ARG A 73 8.67 1.79 -10.34
C ARG A 73 8.32 2.98 -11.24
N GLY A 74 7.31 2.85 -12.10
CA GLY A 74 6.77 3.98 -12.86
C GLY A 74 7.73 4.53 -13.92
N HIS A 75 8.42 3.67 -14.67
CA HIS A 75 9.11 4.07 -15.89
C HIS A 75 8.08 4.36 -17.00
N CYS A 76 7.34 5.46 -16.86
CA CYS A 76 6.65 6.13 -17.95
C CYS A 76 7.60 7.17 -18.57
#